data_AF-A0A3C1E3M7-F1
#
_entry.id   AF-A0A3C1E3M7-F1
#
_cell.length_a   1.000
_cell.length_b   1.000
_cell.length_c   1.000
_cell.angle_alpha   90.00
_cell.angle_beta   90.00
_cell.angle_gamma   90.00
#
_symmetry.space_group_name_H-M   'P 1'
#
loop_
_entity.id
_entity.type
_entity.pdbx_description
1 polymer ?
#
loop_
_entity_poly.entity_id
_entity_poly.type
_entity_poly.pdbx_seq_one_letter_code
_entity_poly.pdbx_strand_id
1 'polypeptide(L)' 'MSIKDYRLTSMEEPTDAMLHELMSQVATSARQSSANAKQVLQRKMQETIELIRKQREQLSSISSSIVR' A
#
# COMPACT_ATOMS: atom_id res chain seq x y z
N MET A 1 34.02 6.08 6.20
CA MET A 1 33.07 4.93 6.16
C MET A 1 32.06 5.19 5.05
N SER A 2 31.70 4.19 4.24
CA SER A 2 30.62 4.36 3.25
C SER A 2 29.27 4.05 3.90
N ILE A 3 28.17 4.58 3.35
CA ILE A 3 26.80 4.28 3.80
C ILE A 3 26.49 2.77 3.77
N LYS A 4 27.14 2.02 2.87
CA LYS A 4 26.95 0.58 2.70
C LYS A 4 27.57 -0.24 3.83
N ASP A 5 28.55 0.35 4.52
CA ASP A 5 29.27 -0.29 5.63
C ASP A 5 28.67 0.11 6.99
N TYR A 6 27.79 1.11 7.01
CA TYR A 6 27.14 1.57 8.23
C TYR A 6 26.01 0.62 8.64
N ARG A 7 26.12 0.09 9.86
CA ARG A 7 25.06 -0.69 10.49
C ARG A 7 24.29 0.20 11.44
N LEU A 8 22.96 0.16 11.36
CA LEU A 8 22.07 0.89 12.29
C LEU A 8 22.24 0.45 13.76
N THR A 9 22.83 -0.73 13.99
CA THR A 9 23.18 -1.25 15.33
C THR A 9 24.61 -0.88 15.76
N SER A 10 25.32 -0.06 14.99
CA SER A 10 26.65 0.40 15.34
C SER A 10 26.58 1.36 16.54
N MET A 11 27.60 1.32 17.39
CA MET A 11 27.80 2.29 18.47
C MET A 11 28.49 3.58 17.96
N GLU A 12 28.89 3.62 16.69
CA GLU A 12 29.46 4.80 16.05
C GLU A 12 28.35 5.71 15.48
N GLU A 13 28.46 7.01 15.77
CA GLU A 13 27.54 8.01 15.25
C GLU A 13 27.76 8.21 13.74
N PRO A 14 26.69 8.22 12.91
CA PRO A 14 26.84 8.46 11.50
C PRO A 14 27.23 9.93 11.28
N THR A 15 28.10 10.17 10.31
CA THR A 15 28.34 11.56 9.85
C THR A 15 27.05 12.17 9.31
N ASP A 16 26.91 13.49 9.35
CA ASP A 16 25.75 14.22 8.83
C ASP A 16 25.40 13.83 7.38
N ALA A 17 26.41 13.62 6.54
CA ALA A 17 26.22 13.18 5.16
C ALA A 17 25.59 11.78 5.07
N MET A 18 25.98 10.86 5.96
CA MET A 18 25.40 9.52 6.04
C MET A 18 23.99 9.55 6.60
N LEU A 19 23.75 10.36 7.64
CA LEU A 19 22.41 10.55 8.20
C LEU A 19 21.46 11.12 7.14
N HIS A 20 21.89 12.14 6.40
CA HIS A 20 21.11 12.73 5.32
C HIS A 20 20.75 11.69 4.24
N GLU A 21 21.71 10.85 3.84
CA GLU A 21 21.48 9.78 2.87
C GLU A 21 20.48 8.74 3.40
N LEU A 22 20.59 8.32 4.68
CA LEU A 22 19.59 7.44 5.31
C LEU A 22 18.19 8.07 5.29
N MET A 23 18.08 9.34 5.69
CA MET A 23 16.81 10.04 5.71
C MET A 23 16.21 10.18 4.30
N SER A 24 17.04 10.42 3.28
CA SER A 24 16.62 10.47 1.87
C SER A 24 16.04 9.14 1.39
N GLN A 25 16.70 8.03 1.73
CA GLN A 25 16.23 6.69 1.39
C GLN A 25 14.92 6.35 2.10
N VAL A 26 14.82 6.65 3.41
CA VAL A 26 13.60 6.47 4.19
C VAL A 26 12.45 7.28 3.60
N ALA A 27 12.68 8.56 3.29
CA ALA A 27 11.65 9.42 2.70
C ALA A 27 11.18 8.88 1.33
N THR A 28 12.10 8.37 0.51
CA THR A 28 11.77 7.76 -0.79
C THR A 28 10.95 6.49 -0.62
N SER A 29 11.38 5.59 0.26
CA SER A 29 10.66 4.35 0.57
C SER A 29 9.26 4.63 1.13
N ALA A 30 9.14 5.59 2.05
CA ALA A 30 7.86 6.00 2.60
C ALA A 30 6.90 6.51 1.51
N ARG A 31 7.37 7.40 0.61
CA ARG A 31 6.56 7.90 -0.51
C ARG A 31 6.10 6.78 -1.43
N GLN A 32 7.00 5.86 -1.80
CA GLN A 32 6.68 4.71 -2.65
C GLN A 32 5.66 3.78 -1.98
N SER A 33 5.87 3.46 -0.70
CA SER A 33 4.98 2.63 0.09
C SER A 33 3.58 3.25 0.18
N SER A 34 3.47 4.55 0.49
CA SER A 34 2.19 5.25 0.54
C SER A 34 1.48 5.30 -0.82
N ALA A 35 2.21 5.54 -1.91
CA ALA A 35 1.65 5.53 -3.26
C ALA A 35 1.10 4.14 -3.64
N ASN A 36 1.86 3.08 -3.35
CA ASN A 36 1.41 1.70 -3.57
C ASN A 36 0.18 1.36 -2.72
N ALA A 37 0.19 1.69 -1.42
CA ALA A 37 -0.93 1.45 -0.53
C ALA A 37 -2.22 2.13 -1.05
N LYS A 38 -2.12 3.37 -1.54
CA LYS A 38 -3.24 4.09 -2.15
C LYS A 38 -3.77 3.40 -3.40
N GLN A 39 -2.89 2.94 -4.29
CA GLN A 39 -3.28 2.21 -5.50
C GLN A 39 -3.98 0.89 -5.17
N VAL A 40 -3.43 0.13 -4.22
CA VAL A 40 -4.03 -1.13 -3.76
C VAL A 40 -5.40 -0.90 -3.14
N LEU A 41 -5.53 0.11 -2.29
CA LEU A 41 -6.81 0.47 -1.67
C LEU A 41 -7.87 0.80 -2.73
N GLN A 42 -7.53 1.65 -3.70
CA GLN A 42 -8.43 2.02 -4.78
C GLN A 42 -8.88 0.80 -5.59
N ARG A 43 -7.94 -0.09 -5.94
CA ARG A 43 -8.26 -1.33 -6.65
C ARG A 43 -9.19 -2.22 -5.84
N LYS A 44 -8.90 -2.42 -4.55
CA LYS A 44 -9.72 -3.27 -3.67
C LYS A 44 -11.12 -2.70 -3.47
N MET A 45 -11.26 -1.38 -3.40
CA MET A 45 -12.56 -0.73 -3.35
C MET A 45 -13.37 -1.00 -4.63
N GLN A 46 -12.76 -0.88 -5.81
CA GLN A 46 -13.43 -1.19 -7.07
C GLN A 46 -13.85 -2.67 -7.17
N GLU A 47 -12.97 -3.59 -6.78
CA GLU A 47 -13.27 -5.03 -6.70
C GLU A 47 -14.48 -5.30 -5.79
N THR A 48 -14.55 -4.59 -4.65
CA THR A 48 -15.66 -4.72 -3.68
C THR A 48 -16.97 -4.16 -4.25
N ILE A 49 -16.93 -3.03 -4.94
CA ILE A 49 -18.10 -2.45 -5.60
C ILE A 49 -18.68 -3.42 -6.63
N GLU A 50 -17.84 -3.99 -7.49
CA GLU A 50 -18.30 -4.97 -8.49
C GLU A 50 -18.85 -6.24 -7.86
N LEU A 51 -18.26 -6.71 -6.75
CA LEU A 51 -18.78 -7.85 -6.00
C LEU A 51 -20.18 -7.58 -5.47
N ILE A 52 -20.38 -6.43 -4.83
CA ILE A 52 -21.69 -6.01 -4.30
C ILE A 52 -22.72 -5.88 -5.43
N ARG A 53 -22.31 -5.30 -6.57
CA ARG A 53 -23.17 -5.16 -7.75
C ARG A 53 -23.67 -6.51 -8.26
N LYS A 54 -22.75 -7.46 -8.45
CA LYS A 54 -23.09 -8.84 -8.86
C LYS A 54 -24.01 -9.53 -7.87
N GLN A 55 -23.76 -9.40 -6.57
CA GLN A 55 -24.61 -9.99 -5.54
C GLN A 55 -26.03 -9.42 -5.59
N ARG A 56 -26.19 -8.10 -5.78
CA ARG A 56 -27.50 -7.45 -5.91
C ARG A 56 -28.25 -7.92 -7.16
N GLU A 57 -27.57 -8.02 -8.30
CA GLU A 57 -28.14 -8.53 -9.54
C GLU A 57 -28.64 -9.97 -9.38
N GLN A 58 -27.85 -10.83 -8.74
CA GLN A 58 -28.24 -12.22 -8.43
C GLN A 58 -29.48 -12.27 -7.53
N LEU A 59 -29.50 -11.53 -6.43
CA LEU A 59 -30.66 -11.49 -5.52
C LEU A 59 -31.93 -10.98 -6.23
N SER A 60 -31.81 -9.96 -7.08
CA SER A 60 -32.93 -9.47 -7.88
C SER A 60 -33.44 -10.55 -8.84
N SER A 61 -32.56 -11.28 -9.52
CA SER A 61 -32.96 -12.34 -10.45
C SER A 61 -33.69 -13.50 -9.77
N ILE A 62 -33.26 -13.86 -8.55
CA ILE A 62 -33.90 -14.88 -7.73
C ILE A 62 -35.30 -14.41 -7.31
N SER A 63 -35.41 -13.17 -6.81
CA SER A 63 -36.69 -12.60 -6.39
C SER A 63 -37.69 -12.55 -7.55
N SER A 64 -37.27 -12.15 -8.76
CA SER A 64 -38.13 -12.16 -9.95
C SER A 64 -38.55 -13.55 -10.41
N SER A 65 -37.79 -14.60 -10.08
CA SER A 65 -38.10 -15.98 -10.43
C SER A 65 -39.11 -16.64 -9.48
N ILE A 66 -39.19 -16.18 -8.23
CA ILE A 66 -40.11 -16.70 -7.21
C ILE A 66 -41.52 -16.09 -7.35
N VAL A 67 -41.63 -14.88 -7.92
CA VAL A 67 -42.90 -14.14 -8.04
C VAL A 67 -43.67 -14.49 -9.34
N ARG A 68 -43.11 -15.32 -10.22
CA ARG A 68 -43.81 -15.89 -11.40
C ARG A 68 -44.44 -17.23 -11.06
#